data_AF-A0A0P7UCR7-F1
#
_entry.id   AF-A0A0P7UCR7-F1
#
_cell.length_a   1.000
_cell.length_b   1.000
_cell.length_c   1.000
_cell.angle_alpha   90.00
_cell.angle_beta   90.00
_cell.angle_gamma   90.00
#
_symmetry.space_group_name_H-M   'P 1'
#
loop_
_entity.id
_entity.type
_entity.pdbx_description
1 polymer ?
#
loop_
_entity_poly.entity_id
_entity_poly.type
_entity_poly.pdbx_seq_one_letter_code
_entity_poly.pdbx_strand_id
1 'polypeptide(L)'
;SDWYLGNLWKNHKPWPALGRGFNTGVILLLLERLRRIGWEQMWRLTAERELMSMLSTSLADQDIFNAFIKQNPVLVHQLPCFWNVQLSDHTRSEQCYTEVSDLKVIHWNSPKKLRVKNKHVEFFRNLYLTFLEYDGNLLRRELFGCPSQPSADSLRVQSALEDLDEDDQCYDFRRERITVHRLHLYFLQYEYVPTDESVDITLVAQLSMDRLQMLEAICNHWEGPISLALYMSDAEAQQFLRYAQASDVLKHRKNIGYHIVYKEGQFYPVNLLRNIALRQANTPYVFLTDVDFLPMYDLYDYLRKSIVQLDLAHTKKALVVPAFETLRYRLSFPKSKAELLSMLDMGTLYTFRYHVWTKGHAPTNYAKWRTATTAYKVEWEADFEPYVVVRRDCPEYDQRFVGFGWNKVSHIMELDAQ
;
A
#
# COMPACT_ATOMS: atom_id res chain seq x y z
N SER A 1 33.91 -12.60 -5.62
CA SER A 1 33.79 -13.22 -6.96
C SER A 1 35.07 -12.95 -7.74
N ASP A 2 35.42 -13.79 -8.70
CA ASP A 2 36.55 -13.59 -9.62
C ASP A 2 36.12 -12.86 -10.92
N TRP A 3 34.94 -12.25 -10.95
CA TRP A 3 34.34 -11.55 -12.12
C TRP A 3 35.29 -10.59 -12.84
N TYR A 4 35.92 -9.68 -12.10
CA TYR A 4 36.80 -8.67 -12.68
C TYR A 4 38.21 -9.20 -13.01
N LEU A 5 38.54 -10.44 -12.67
CA LEU A 5 39.81 -11.07 -13.07
C LEU A 5 39.79 -11.59 -14.51
N GLY A 6 38.63 -11.64 -15.17
CA GLY A 6 38.51 -12.10 -16.57
C GLY A 6 38.55 -13.62 -16.76
N ASN A 7 38.64 -14.38 -15.67
CA ASN A 7 38.93 -15.83 -15.72
C ASN A 7 37.68 -16.72 -15.61
N LEU A 8 36.47 -16.15 -15.65
CA LEU A 8 35.22 -16.90 -15.44
C LEU A 8 34.84 -17.80 -16.62
N TRP A 9 35.00 -17.32 -17.86
CA TRP A 9 34.75 -18.09 -19.08
C TRP A 9 35.56 -17.54 -20.26
N LYS A 10 35.68 -18.36 -21.31
CA LYS A 10 36.42 -18.03 -22.53
C LYS A 10 35.86 -16.74 -23.16
N ASN A 11 36.74 -15.79 -23.45
CA ASN A 11 36.42 -14.47 -24.02
C ASN A 11 35.68 -13.49 -23.08
N HIS A 12 35.61 -13.75 -21.78
CA HIS A 12 35.11 -12.75 -20.83
C HIS A 12 36.07 -11.56 -20.74
N LYS A 13 35.61 -10.37 -21.13
CA LYS A 13 36.36 -9.12 -20.96
C LYS A 13 35.61 -8.26 -19.95
N PRO A 14 36.03 -8.23 -18.67
CA PRO A 14 35.37 -7.41 -17.66
C PRO A 14 35.71 -5.93 -17.88
N TRP A 15 34.86 -5.06 -17.33
CA TRP A 15 35.19 -3.65 -17.17
C TRP A 15 36.43 -3.47 -16.28
N PRO A 16 37.17 -2.36 -16.42
CA PRO A 16 38.35 -2.13 -15.60
C PRO A 16 37.99 -2.10 -14.11
N ALA A 17 38.74 -2.84 -13.28
CA ALA A 17 38.64 -2.76 -11.84
C ALA A 17 40.01 -2.87 -11.15
N LEU A 18 40.05 -2.53 -9.87
CA LEU A 18 41.20 -2.76 -9.00
C LEU A 18 41.11 -4.18 -8.40
N GLY A 19 42.09 -5.05 -8.69
CA GLY A 19 42.10 -6.43 -8.18
C GLY A 19 40.86 -7.22 -8.60
N ARG A 20 40.12 -7.75 -7.61
CA ARG A 20 38.83 -8.45 -7.82
C ARG A 20 37.63 -7.51 -7.98
N GLY A 21 37.84 -6.20 -7.91
CA GLY A 21 36.80 -5.19 -7.89
C GLY A 21 36.03 -5.13 -6.57
N PHE A 22 35.14 -4.14 -6.48
CA PHE A 22 34.26 -3.85 -5.36
C PHE A 22 32.81 -4.15 -5.73
N ASN A 23 32.02 -4.62 -4.78
CA ASN A 23 30.59 -4.79 -4.95
C ASN A 23 29.85 -3.53 -4.51
N THR A 24 28.89 -3.06 -5.31
CA THR A 24 28.14 -1.82 -5.01
C THR A 24 26.92 -2.02 -4.11
N GLY A 25 26.67 -3.23 -3.60
CA GLY A 25 25.52 -3.48 -2.73
C GLY A 25 25.59 -2.82 -1.35
N VAL A 26 26.80 -2.52 -0.87
CA VAL A 26 27.03 -1.76 0.37
C VAL A 26 28.15 -0.77 0.12
N ILE A 27 27.84 0.51 0.15
CA ILE A 27 28.81 1.60 -0.01
C ILE A 27 28.50 2.69 1.01
N LEU A 28 29.52 3.14 1.74
CA LEU A 28 29.45 4.33 2.57
C LEU A 28 29.93 5.54 1.76
N LEU A 29 29.00 6.40 1.36
CA LEU A 29 29.29 7.56 0.51
C LEU A 29 29.45 8.82 1.36
N LEU A 30 30.66 9.39 1.39
CA LEU A 30 30.92 10.71 1.99
C LEU A 30 30.46 11.81 1.03
N LEU A 31 29.16 12.10 1.03
CA LEU A 31 28.49 12.96 0.04
C LEU A 31 29.12 14.35 -0.07
N GLU A 32 29.54 14.96 1.04
CA GLU A 32 30.21 16.26 1.04
C GLU A 32 31.52 16.24 0.24
N ARG A 33 32.34 15.19 0.43
CA ARG A 33 33.61 15.03 -0.30
C ARG A 33 33.35 14.75 -1.78
N LEU A 34 32.37 13.89 -2.09
CA LEU A 34 32.00 13.56 -3.47
C LEU A 34 31.54 14.80 -4.23
N ARG A 35 30.73 15.67 -3.61
CA ARG A 35 30.32 16.95 -4.22
C ARG A 35 31.52 17.88 -4.44
N ARG A 36 32.40 18.02 -3.45
CA ARG A 36 33.60 18.90 -3.56
C ARG A 36 34.54 18.51 -4.69
N ILE A 37 34.68 17.22 -4.97
CA ILE A 37 35.56 16.74 -6.05
C ILE A 37 34.85 16.69 -7.42
N GLY A 38 33.58 17.07 -7.51
CA GLY A 38 32.83 17.02 -8.76
C GLY A 38 32.51 15.58 -9.22
N TRP A 39 32.23 14.67 -8.28
CA TRP A 39 31.97 13.25 -8.52
C TRP A 39 31.08 12.98 -9.74
N GLU A 40 29.98 13.73 -9.89
CA GLU A 40 29.02 13.58 -10.97
C GLU A 40 29.67 13.65 -12.36
N GLN A 41 30.50 14.66 -12.57
CA GLN A 41 31.21 14.83 -13.83
C GLN A 41 32.28 13.75 -14.00
N MET A 42 32.98 13.38 -12.92
CA MET A 42 34.10 12.45 -13.02
C MET A 42 33.64 11.04 -13.40
N TRP A 43 32.60 10.49 -12.75
CA TRP A 43 32.12 9.14 -13.08
C TRP A 43 31.53 9.11 -14.50
N ARG A 44 30.87 10.19 -14.93
CA ARG A 44 30.30 10.31 -16.28
C ARG A 44 31.39 10.24 -17.35
N LEU A 45 32.46 11.01 -17.17
CA LEU A 45 33.63 10.97 -18.07
C LEU A 45 34.31 9.61 -18.08
N THR A 46 34.40 8.93 -16.93
CA THR A 46 34.90 7.55 -16.88
C THR A 46 33.99 6.61 -17.67
N ALA A 47 32.67 6.68 -17.48
CA ALA A 47 31.70 5.84 -18.19
C ALA A 47 31.76 6.05 -19.70
N GLU A 48 31.73 7.31 -20.16
CA GLU A 48 31.83 7.67 -21.58
C GLU A 48 33.12 7.13 -22.21
N ARG A 49 34.26 7.26 -21.53
CA ARG A 49 35.55 6.74 -22.01
C ARG A 49 35.54 5.22 -22.17
N GLU A 50 35.08 4.49 -21.16
CA GLU A 50 35.11 3.02 -21.19
C GLU A 50 34.08 2.47 -22.19
N LEU A 51 32.92 3.12 -22.36
CA LEU A 51 31.89 2.73 -23.33
C LEU A 51 32.38 2.79 -24.78
N MET A 52 33.35 3.65 -25.10
CA MET A 52 33.97 3.67 -26.43
C MET A 52 34.63 2.34 -26.81
N SER A 53 35.05 1.54 -25.81
CA SER A 53 35.73 0.26 -26.04
C SER A 53 34.92 -0.96 -25.61
N MET A 54 34.04 -0.81 -24.60
CA MET A 54 33.26 -1.91 -24.01
C MET A 54 31.85 -2.01 -24.60
N LEU A 55 31.35 -0.97 -25.28
CA LEU A 55 30.01 -0.84 -25.89
C LEU A 55 28.83 -0.82 -24.89
N SER A 56 28.90 -1.56 -23.79
CA SER A 56 27.88 -1.60 -22.74
C SER A 56 28.47 -2.01 -21.39
N THR A 57 27.76 -1.67 -20.31
CA THR A 57 28.03 -2.21 -18.97
C THR A 57 27.48 -3.62 -18.83
N SER A 58 28.18 -4.49 -18.12
CA SER A 58 27.69 -5.84 -17.78
C SER A 58 26.98 -5.88 -16.42
N LEU A 59 27.43 -5.07 -15.46
CA LEU A 59 26.89 -4.97 -14.09
C LEU A 59 26.48 -3.53 -13.75
N ALA A 60 26.01 -2.78 -14.75
CA ALA A 60 25.49 -1.42 -14.63
C ALA A 60 26.40 -0.47 -13.83
N ASP A 61 25.89 0.10 -12.74
CA ASP A 61 26.59 1.01 -11.84
C ASP A 61 27.89 0.40 -11.28
N GLN A 62 27.89 -0.90 -10.98
CA GLN A 62 29.06 -1.58 -10.40
C GLN A 62 30.30 -1.49 -11.31
N ASP A 63 30.11 -1.57 -12.62
CA ASP A 63 31.20 -1.46 -13.58
C ASP A 63 31.79 -0.04 -13.62
N ILE A 64 30.92 0.97 -13.57
CA ILE A 64 31.33 2.38 -13.57
C ILE A 64 32.09 2.72 -12.29
N PHE A 65 31.58 2.31 -11.12
CA PHE A 65 32.27 2.50 -9.84
C PHE A 65 33.66 1.84 -9.86
N ASN A 66 33.77 0.61 -10.35
CA ASN A 66 35.05 -0.10 -10.41
C ASN A 66 36.05 0.55 -11.37
N ALA A 67 35.59 0.99 -12.54
CA ALA A 67 36.44 1.68 -13.51
C ALA A 67 36.95 3.01 -12.93
N PHE A 68 36.08 3.75 -12.25
CA PHE A 68 36.47 4.98 -11.58
C PHE A 68 37.48 4.74 -10.46
N ILE A 69 37.23 3.76 -9.58
CA ILE A 69 38.12 3.43 -8.45
C ILE A 69 39.48 2.95 -8.97
N LYS A 70 39.52 2.21 -10.07
CA LYS A 70 40.79 1.80 -10.70
C LYS A 70 41.64 3.02 -11.10
N GLN A 71 41.00 4.07 -11.61
CA GLN A 71 41.67 5.32 -11.97
C GLN A 71 42.01 6.17 -10.73
N ASN A 72 41.28 6.01 -9.63
CA ASN A 72 41.39 6.84 -8.42
C ASN A 72 41.41 6.01 -7.12
N PRO A 73 42.39 5.10 -6.92
CA PRO A 73 42.37 4.15 -5.81
C PRO A 73 42.50 4.80 -4.43
N VAL A 74 43.00 6.03 -4.35
CA VAL A 74 43.15 6.78 -3.08
C VAL A 74 41.82 7.24 -2.49
N LEU A 75 40.74 7.24 -3.27
CA LEU A 75 39.42 7.71 -2.84
C LEU A 75 38.57 6.62 -2.18
N VAL A 76 39.01 5.35 -2.22
CA VAL A 76 38.26 4.24 -1.64
C VAL A 76 38.85 3.82 -0.29
N HIS A 77 37.96 3.68 0.69
CA HIS A 77 38.26 2.96 1.92
C HIS A 77 37.66 1.56 1.82
N GLN A 78 38.51 0.53 1.92
CA GLN A 78 38.05 -0.84 1.79
C GLN A 78 37.43 -1.32 3.11
N LEU A 79 36.13 -1.65 3.07
CA LEU A 79 35.45 -2.29 4.19
C LEU A 79 35.86 -3.77 4.32
N PRO A 80 35.98 -4.28 5.56
CA PRO A 80 36.06 -5.71 5.79
C PRO A 80 34.84 -6.45 5.21
N CYS A 81 35.03 -7.65 4.67
CA CYS A 81 33.98 -8.28 3.88
C CYS A 81 32.77 -8.80 4.68
N PHE A 82 32.84 -8.87 6.01
CA PHE A 82 31.66 -9.14 6.87
C PHE A 82 30.61 -8.02 6.86
N TRP A 83 30.96 -6.83 6.37
CA TRP A 83 30.02 -5.73 6.09
C TRP A 83 29.28 -5.87 4.76
N ASN A 84 29.59 -6.87 3.95
CA ASN A 84 28.89 -7.17 2.69
C ASN A 84 29.14 -8.65 2.31
N VAL A 85 28.57 -9.57 3.09
CA VAL A 85 28.68 -11.01 2.84
C VAL A 85 27.80 -11.37 1.64
N GLN A 86 28.43 -11.43 0.47
CA GLN A 86 27.77 -11.69 -0.80
C GLN A 86 27.42 -13.17 -0.95
N LEU A 87 26.15 -13.47 -1.21
CA LEU A 87 25.61 -14.81 -1.46
C LEU A 87 25.26 -14.98 -2.94
N SER A 88 26.23 -15.48 -3.71
CA SER A 88 26.09 -15.79 -5.14
C SER A 88 26.80 -17.08 -5.54
N ASP A 89 26.60 -17.53 -6.78
CA ASP A 89 27.10 -18.82 -7.27
C ASP A 89 28.65 -18.91 -7.30
N HIS A 90 29.34 -17.77 -7.33
CA HIS A 90 30.81 -17.67 -7.44
C HIS A 90 31.45 -16.84 -6.32
N THR A 91 30.77 -16.70 -5.19
CA THR A 91 31.29 -15.97 -4.02
C THR A 91 31.97 -16.92 -3.04
N ARG A 92 33.05 -16.46 -2.41
CA ARG A 92 33.75 -17.16 -1.31
C ARG A 92 33.28 -16.61 0.03
N SER A 93 31.98 -16.67 0.26
CA SER A 93 31.31 -16.01 1.40
C SER A 93 31.83 -16.50 2.75
N GLU A 94 32.13 -17.78 2.85
CA GLU A 94 32.65 -18.50 4.02
C GLU A 94 34.04 -18.04 4.47
N GLN A 95 34.75 -17.24 3.66
CA GLN A 95 36.03 -16.65 4.04
C GLN A 95 35.86 -15.31 4.80
N CYS A 96 34.63 -14.79 4.88
CA CYS A 96 34.35 -13.48 5.46
C CYS A 96 33.91 -13.51 6.92
N TYR A 97 33.67 -14.69 7.48
CA TYR A 97 33.21 -14.85 8.86
C TYR A 97 33.67 -16.20 9.39
N THR A 98 33.92 -16.27 10.70
CA THR A 98 34.19 -17.51 11.43
C THR A 98 32.98 -17.93 12.24
N GLU A 99 32.29 -16.95 12.82
CA GLU A 99 31.10 -17.14 13.64
C GLU A 99 29.97 -16.23 13.15
N VAL A 100 28.74 -16.51 13.60
CA VAL A 100 27.55 -15.74 13.19
C VAL A 100 27.61 -14.29 13.69
N SER A 101 28.24 -14.04 14.85
CA SER A 101 28.41 -12.72 15.47
C SER A 101 29.28 -11.76 14.62
N ASP A 102 30.12 -12.30 13.74
CA ASP A 102 30.97 -11.53 12.82
C ASP A 102 30.14 -10.83 11.74
N LEU A 103 29.02 -11.44 11.33
CA LEU A 103 28.18 -10.98 10.24
C LEU A 103 27.52 -9.63 10.58
N LYS A 104 27.67 -8.64 9.69
CA LYS A 104 27.01 -7.33 9.82
C LYS A 104 25.96 -7.10 8.73
N VAL A 105 26.26 -7.48 7.49
CA VAL A 105 25.30 -7.39 6.36
C VAL A 105 25.39 -8.64 5.50
N ILE A 106 24.24 -9.25 5.24
CA ILE A 106 24.11 -10.40 4.35
C ILE A 106 23.44 -9.92 3.05
N HIS A 107 24.06 -10.25 1.92
CA HIS A 107 23.67 -9.70 0.63
C HIS A 107 23.35 -10.81 -0.37
N TRP A 108 22.06 -11.06 -0.61
CA TRP A 108 21.56 -11.97 -1.65
C TRP A 108 21.64 -11.34 -3.05
N ASN A 109 22.86 -11.24 -3.57
CA ASN A 109 23.18 -10.57 -4.84
C ASN A 109 22.99 -11.44 -6.09
N SER A 110 22.71 -12.73 -5.95
CA SER A 110 22.35 -13.59 -7.10
C SER A 110 20.89 -13.38 -7.54
N PRO A 111 20.58 -13.49 -8.85
CA PRO A 111 19.22 -13.60 -9.35
C PRO A 111 18.43 -14.77 -8.73
N LYS A 112 19.12 -15.83 -8.29
CA LYS A 112 18.50 -16.99 -7.63
C LYS A 112 18.03 -16.69 -6.20
N LYS A 113 18.43 -15.55 -5.61
CA LYS A 113 18.05 -15.11 -4.26
C LYS A 113 18.28 -16.22 -3.22
N LEU A 114 17.24 -16.66 -2.52
CA LEU A 114 17.31 -17.70 -1.48
C LEU A 114 17.68 -19.10 -2.02
N ARG A 115 17.67 -19.30 -3.35
CA ARG A 115 18.00 -20.59 -3.99
C ARG A 115 19.49 -20.76 -4.29
N VAL A 116 20.34 -19.80 -3.93
CA VAL A 116 21.79 -19.91 -4.10
C VAL A 116 22.34 -21.00 -3.18
N LYS A 117 23.11 -21.93 -3.75
CA LYS A 117 23.84 -22.93 -2.97
C LYS A 117 25.02 -22.27 -2.27
N ASN A 118 25.05 -22.35 -0.95
CA ASN A 118 26.18 -21.93 -0.13
C ASN A 118 26.26 -22.81 1.12
N LYS A 119 27.42 -22.81 1.79
CA LYS A 119 27.69 -23.71 2.93
C LYS A 119 26.70 -23.56 4.09
N HIS A 120 26.18 -22.35 4.31
CA HIS A 120 25.30 -22.01 5.43
C HIS A 120 23.90 -21.58 4.95
N VAL A 121 23.40 -22.20 3.87
CA VAL A 121 22.19 -21.77 3.18
C VAL A 121 20.94 -21.79 4.07
N GLU A 122 20.79 -22.80 4.92
CA GLU A 122 19.66 -22.92 5.85
C GLU A 122 19.68 -21.80 6.90
N PHE A 123 20.84 -21.52 7.48
CA PHE A 123 21.02 -20.42 8.43
C PHE A 123 20.62 -19.08 7.83
N PHE A 124 21.18 -18.73 6.65
CA PHE A 124 20.85 -17.47 5.99
C PHE A 124 19.38 -17.39 5.61
N ARG A 125 18.80 -18.48 5.09
CA ARG A 125 17.38 -18.53 4.75
C ARG A 125 16.51 -18.32 5.99
N ASN A 126 16.82 -18.97 7.11
CA ASN A 126 16.06 -18.81 8.35
C ASN A 126 16.16 -17.37 8.88
N LEU A 127 17.34 -16.76 8.82
CA LEU A 127 17.51 -15.36 9.21
C LEU A 127 16.69 -14.41 8.33
N TYR A 128 16.72 -14.60 6.99
CA TYR A 128 15.88 -13.84 6.07
C TYR A 128 14.38 -13.97 6.39
N LEU A 129 13.90 -15.20 6.62
CA LEU A 129 12.50 -15.45 6.95
C LEU A 129 12.11 -14.81 8.29
N THR A 130 13.01 -14.85 9.29
CA THR A 130 12.80 -14.19 10.57
C THR A 130 12.57 -12.68 10.38
N PHE A 131 13.39 -12.02 9.56
CA PHE A 131 13.22 -10.59 9.27
C PHE A 131 12.00 -10.26 8.42
N LEU A 132 11.55 -11.17 7.56
CA LEU A 132 10.35 -10.99 6.75
C LEU A 132 9.05 -11.15 7.56
N GLU A 133 9.09 -11.98 8.60
CA GLU A 133 7.96 -12.21 9.52
C GLU A 133 7.99 -11.27 10.74
N TYR A 134 9.04 -10.47 10.92
CA TYR A 134 9.09 -9.52 12.04
C TYR A 134 8.01 -8.44 11.91
N ASP A 135 7.34 -8.20 13.03
CA ASP A 135 6.49 -7.02 13.20
C ASP A 135 7.35 -5.76 13.27
N GLY A 136 7.23 -4.88 12.28
CA GLY A 136 7.96 -3.62 12.25
C GLY A 136 7.66 -2.70 13.44
N ASN A 137 6.52 -2.89 14.14
CA ASN A 137 6.20 -2.16 15.38
C ASN A 137 7.14 -2.54 16.52
N LEU A 138 7.75 -3.73 16.48
CA LEU A 138 8.78 -4.15 17.44
C LEU A 138 9.94 -3.14 17.43
N LEU A 139 10.35 -2.66 16.25
CA LEU A 139 11.45 -1.69 16.10
C LEU A 139 11.12 -0.31 16.67
N ARG A 140 9.84 0.03 16.85
CA ARG A 140 9.43 1.28 17.52
C ARG A 140 9.60 1.20 19.04
N ARG A 141 9.63 0.01 19.62
CA ARG A 141 9.67 -0.21 21.07
C ARG A 141 11.09 -0.09 21.67
N GLU A 142 11.98 0.70 21.05
CA GLU A 142 13.38 0.87 21.48
C GLU A 142 14.05 -0.44 21.96
N LEU A 143 13.96 -1.51 21.17
CA LEU A 143 14.58 -2.81 21.51
C LEU A 143 16.08 -2.70 21.78
N PHE A 144 16.69 -1.67 21.24
CA PHE A 144 18.08 -1.31 21.43
C PHE A 144 18.11 0.14 21.91
N GLY A 145 18.60 0.38 23.13
CA GLY A 145 18.70 1.73 23.68
C GLY A 145 19.59 2.59 22.79
N CYS A 146 19.00 3.58 22.12
CA CYS A 146 19.74 4.62 21.45
C CYS A 146 19.97 5.77 22.44
N PRO A 147 21.19 6.34 22.55
CA PRO A 147 21.47 7.48 23.43
C PRO A 147 20.80 8.79 22.97
N SER A 148 19.90 8.74 21.99
CA SER A 148 19.14 9.89 21.49
C SER A 148 18.00 10.24 22.44
N GLN A 149 17.76 11.54 22.65
CA GLN A 149 16.58 11.98 23.39
C GLN A 149 15.30 11.57 22.63
N PRO A 150 14.30 11.01 23.31
CA PRO A 150 13.00 10.69 22.71
C PRO A 150 12.34 11.97 22.18
N SER A 151 11.56 11.84 21.10
CA SER A 151 10.84 12.98 20.53
C SER A 151 9.73 13.46 21.49
N ALA A 152 9.31 14.71 21.35
CA ALA A 152 8.21 15.24 22.16
C ALA A 152 6.91 14.42 21.97
N ASP A 153 6.65 13.95 20.76
CA ASP A 153 5.50 13.11 20.45
C ASP A 153 5.63 11.72 21.10
N SER A 154 6.82 11.10 21.09
CA SER A 154 7.00 9.80 21.74
C SER A 154 6.84 9.91 23.25
N LEU A 155 7.37 10.98 23.87
CA LEU A 155 7.17 11.26 25.31
C LEU A 155 5.69 11.44 25.67
N ARG A 156 4.94 12.16 24.82
CA ARG A 156 3.51 12.37 25.03
C ARG A 156 2.71 11.06 24.93
N VAL A 157 3.00 10.23 23.94
CA VAL A 157 2.36 8.91 23.77
C VAL A 157 2.70 8.01 24.94
N GLN A 158 3.98 7.97 25.35
CA GLN A 158 4.44 7.19 26.49
C GLN A 158 3.70 7.58 27.78
N SER A 159 3.66 8.88 28.11
CA SER A 159 2.93 9.39 29.27
C SER A 159 1.43 9.06 29.20
N ALA A 160 0.81 9.21 28.03
CA ALA A 160 -0.61 8.90 27.87
C ALA A 160 -0.91 7.40 28.04
N LEU A 161 0.03 6.51 27.69
CA LEU A 161 -0.09 5.07 27.91
C LEU A 161 0.13 4.70 29.38
N GLU A 162 1.07 5.35 30.06
CA GLU A 162 1.33 5.16 31.50
C GLU A 162 0.16 5.63 32.38
N ASP A 163 -0.59 6.61 31.91
CA ASP A 163 -1.80 7.12 32.59
C ASP A 163 -3.03 6.19 32.41
N LEU A 164 -2.93 5.10 31.63
CA LEU A 164 -4.04 4.17 31.44
C LEU A 164 -4.13 3.17 32.60
N ASP A 165 -5.33 3.04 33.14
CA ASP A 165 -5.67 2.00 34.12
C ASP A 165 -5.99 0.68 33.40
N GLU A 166 -5.16 -0.35 33.60
CA GLU A 166 -5.33 -1.68 33.00
C GLU A 166 -6.59 -2.41 33.49
N ASP A 167 -7.13 -2.04 34.66
CA ASP A 167 -8.36 -2.62 35.21
C ASP A 167 -9.64 -1.93 34.66
N ASP A 168 -9.48 -0.87 33.86
CA ASP A 168 -10.60 -0.15 33.26
C ASP A 168 -11.30 -0.98 32.16
N GLN A 169 -12.63 -1.11 32.25
CA GLN A 169 -13.43 -1.83 31.25
C GLN A 169 -13.31 -1.28 29.82
N CYS A 170 -12.99 0.01 29.65
CA CYS A 170 -12.72 0.60 28.34
C CYS A 170 -11.23 0.88 28.10
N TYR A 171 -10.33 0.17 28.79
CA TYR A 171 -8.89 0.23 28.59
C TYR A 171 -8.53 0.10 27.11
N ASP A 172 -9.00 -0.95 26.43
CA ASP A 172 -8.65 -1.19 25.03
C ASP A 172 -9.10 -0.04 24.11
N PHE A 173 -10.29 0.53 24.34
CA PHE A 173 -10.78 1.68 23.57
C PHE A 173 -9.94 2.94 23.82
N ARG A 174 -9.56 3.21 25.08
CA ARG A 174 -8.69 4.35 25.41
C ARG A 174 -7.30 4.18 24.83
N ARG A 175 -6.79 2.95 24.83
CA ARG A 175 -5.52 2.59 24.22
C ARG A 175 -5.56 2.82 22.71
N GLU A 176 -6.61 2.39 21.99
CA GLU A 176 -6.72 2.65 20.54
C GLU A 176 -6.72 4.14 20.18
N ARG A 177 -7.30 4.99 21.03
CA ARG A 177 -7.24 6.45 20.83
C ARG A 177 -5.81 7.00 20.86
N ILE A 178 -4.89 6.32 21.56
CA ILE A 178 -3.49 6.71 21.71
C ILE A 178 -2.62 6.02 20.64
N THR A 179 -3.03 4.84 20.15
CA THR A 179 -2.32 4.06 19.13
C THR A 179 -2.02 4.91 17.88
N VAL A 180 -0.75 4.94 17.48
CA VAL A 180 -0.30 5.61 16.25
C VAL A 180 0.15 4.57 15.24
N HIS A 181 -0.71 4.23 14.28
CA HIS A 181 -0.38 3.22 13.27
C HIS A 181 0.79 3.66 12.35
N ARG A 182 1.62 2.70 11.92
CA ARG A 182 2.52 2.92 10.77
C ARG A 182 1.71 2.98 9.50
N LEU A 183 2.11 3.89 8.60
CA LEU A 183 1.49 4.08 7.31
C LEU A 183 2.52 3.92 6.20
N HIS A 184 2.14 3.23 5.13
CA HIS A 184 2.84 3.26 3.85
C HIS A 184 1.84 3.72 2.79
N LEU A 185 1.80 5.03 2.55
CA LEU A 185 0.95 5.61 1.51
C LEU A 185 1.53 5.29 0.14
N TYR A 186 0.67 4.95 -0.82
CA TYR A 186 1.07 4.64 -2.19
C TYR A 186 2.13 3.52 -2.24
N PHE A 187 1.81 2.40 -1.58
CA PHE A 187 2.64 1.20 -1.51
C PHE A 187 2.99 0.62 -2.88
N LEU A 188 2.11 0.81 -3.85
CA LEU A 188 2.37 0.58 -5.27
C LEU A 188 2.27 1.91 -6.02
N GLN A 189 2.87 1.94 -7.23
CA GLN A 189 2.86 3.13 -8.07
C GLN A 189 1.43 3.63 -8.32
N TYR A 190 1.19 4.89 -7.98
CA TYR A 190 -0.06 5.59 -8.24
C TYR A 190 0.19 6.75 -9.20
N GLU A 191 -0.65 6.83 -10.23
CA GLU A 191 -0.60 7.86 -11.26
C GLU A 191 -2.03 8.09 -11.77
N TYR A 192 -2.58 9.25 -11.43
CA TYR A 192 -3.89 9.69 -11.91
C TYR A 192 -3.94 11.21 -11.95
N VAL A 193 -4.36 11.75 -13.08
CA VAL A 193 -4.58 13.18 -13.30
C VAL A 193 -6.09 13.39 -13.46
N PRO A 194 -6.75 14.12 -12.56
CA PRO A 194 -8.17 14.45 -12.70
C PRO A 194 -8.45 15.17 -14.02
N THR A 195 -9.62 14.92 -14.59
CA THR A 195 -10.11 15.60 -15.80
C THR A 195 -10.48 17.06 -15.50
N ASP A 196 -10.37 17.91 -16.52
CA ASP A 196 -10.73 19.35 -16.43
C ASP A 196 -12.21 19.57 -16.08
N GLU A 197 -13.07 18.57 -16.32
CA GLU A 197 -14.51 18.64 -16.06
C GLU A 197 -14.84 18.72 -14.56
N SER A 198 -13.90 18.45 -13.65
CA SER A 198 -14.08 18.53 -12.19
C SER A 198 -15.22 17.67 -11.61
N VAL A 199 -15.62 16.61 -12.33
CA VAL A 199 -16.70 15.70 -11.94
C VAL A 199 -16.22 14.29 -11.60
N ASP A 200 -14.91 14.05 -11.63
CA ASP A 200 -14.36 12.73 -11.35
C ASP A 200 -14.64 12.28 -9.91
N ILE A 201 -14.73 10.96 -9.74
CA ILE A 201 -15.15 10.31 -8.52
C ILE A 201 -14.12 9.25 -8.14
N THR A 202 -13.54 9.35 -6.96
CA THR A 202 -12.69 8.29 -6.40
C THR A 202 -13.56 7.32 -5.61
N LEU A 203 -13.50 6.02 -5.93
CA LEU A 203 -14.07 5.00 -5.05
C LEU A 203 -13.15 4.87 -3.83
N VAL A 204 -13.72 5.10 -2.64
CA VAL A 204 -13.00 5.04 -1.37
C VAL A 204 -13.49 3.83 -0.61
N ALA A 205 -12.56 2.93 -0.29
CA ALA A 205 -12.86 1.74 0.49
C ALA A 205 -11.67 1.35 1.37
N GLN A 206 -11.92 0.41 2.27
CA GLN A 206 -10.92 -0.18 3.15
C GLN A 206 -11.10 -1.70 3.20
N LEU A 207 -10.02 -2.44 3.43
CA LEU A 207 -10.06 -3.89 3.47
C LEU A 207 -8.89 -4.50 4.24
N SER A 208 -9.09 -5.73 4.69
CA SER A 208 -8.08 -6.64 5.22
C SER A 208 -7.68 -7.70 4.18
N MET A 209 -6.65 -8.49 4.50
CA MET A 209 -6.09 -9.53 3.63
C MET A 209 -7.14 -10.56 3.15
N ASP A 210 -8.13 -10.92 3.99
CA ASP A 210 -9.18 -11.89 3.66
C ASP A 210 -10.18 -11.41 2.60
N ARG A 211 -10.20 -10.11 2.29
CA ARG A 211 -11.09 -9.50 1.30
C ARG A 211 -10.43 -9.19 -0.03
N LEU A 212 -9.15 -9.55 -0.22
CA LEU A 212 -8.43 -9.27 -1.47
C LEU A 212 -9.08 -9.81 -2.74
N GLN A 213 -9.81 -10.93 -2.63
CA GLN A 213 -10.53 -11.53 -3.76
C GLN A 213 -11.56 -10.58 -4.42
N MET A 214 -12.07 -9.60 -3.68
CA MET A 214 -13.02 -8.62 -4.21
C MET A 214 -12.36 -7.54 -5.05
N LEU A 215 -11.05 -7.32 -4.88
CA LEU A 215 -10.34 -6.18 -5.44
C LEU A 215 -10.32 -6.20 -6.97
N GLU A 216 -10.00 -7.33 -7.58
CA GLU A 216 -10.02 -7.49 -9.04
C GLU A 216 -11.43 -7.29 -9.61
N ALA A 217 -12.45 -7.84 -8.93
CA ALA A 217 -13.83 -7.68 -9.34
C ALA A 217 -14.30 -6.22 -9.27
N ILE A 218 -13.96 -5.49 -8.21
CA ILE A 218 -14.22 -4.04 -8.11
C ILE A 218 -13.53 -3.29 -9.25
N CYS A 219 -12.27 -3.60 -9.54
CA CYS A 219 -11.51 -2.95 -10.60
C CYS A 219 -12.14 -3.17 -11.99
N ASN A 220 -12.76 -4.33 -12.23
CA ASN A 220 -13.48 -4.62 -13.48
C ASN A 220 -14.86 -3.93 -13.57
N HIS A 221 -15.38 -3.43 -12.45
CA HIS A 221 -16.70 -2.77 -12.37
C HIS A 221 -16.58 -1.24 -12.17
N TRP A 222 -15.38 -0.74 -11.88
CA TRP A 222 -15.13 0.66 -11.61
C TRP A 222 -13.87 1.15 -12.34
N GLU A 223 -14.06 1.74 -13.53
CA GLU A 223 -12.96 2.28 -14.35
C GLU A 223 -12.28 3.52 -13.73
N GLY A 224 -13.01 4.25 -12.89
CA GLY A 224 -12.54 5.46 -12.21
C GLY A 224 -11.39 5.22 -11.22
N PRO A 225 -10.81 6.29 -10.66
CA PRO A 225 -9.78 6.17 -9.63
C PRO A 225 -10.32 5.50 -8.36
N ILE A 226 -9.43 4.80 -7.65
CA ILE A 226 -9.73 4.10 -6.40
C ILE A 226 -8.70 4.49 -5.34
N SER A 227 -9.14 4.72 -4.10
CA SER A 227 -8.28 4.88 -2.92
C SER A 227 -8.61 3.81 -1.89
N LEU A 228 -7.62 2.98 -1.54
CA LEU A 228 -7.78 1.82 -0.67
C LEU A 228 -6.86 1.90 0.53
N ALA A 229 -7.44 1.82 1.73
CA ALA A 229 -6.69 1.55 2.95
C ALA A 229 -6.66 0.04 3.24
N LEU A 230 -5.47 -0.54 3.32
CA LEU A 230 -5.21 -1.95 3.50
C LEU A 230 -4.69 -2.20 4.92
N TYR A 231 -5.48 -2.88 5.76
CA TYR A 231 -5.08 -3.20 7.14
C TYR A 231 -4.32 -4.53 7.19
N MET A 232 -2.98 -4.46 7.29
CA MET A 232 -2.10 -5.61 7.06
C MET A 232 -0.91 -5.65 8.03
N SER A 233 -0.40 -6.84 8.34
CA SER A 233 0.94 -7.00 8.93
C SER A 233 2.04 -6.76 7.88
N ASP A 234 3.29 -6.64 8.31
CA ASP A 234 4.44 -6.53 7.39
C ASP A 234 4.52 -7.75 6.45
N ALA A 235 4.27 -8.95 6.98
CA ALA A 235 4.25 -10.18 6.18
C ALA A 235 3.10 -10.18 5.16
N GLU A 236 1.90 -9.74 5.54
CA GLU A 236 0.74 -9.61 4.64
C GLU A 236 0.98 -8.55 3.56
N ALA A 237 1.62 -7.42 3.87
CA ALA A 237 1.97 -6.41 2.87
C ALA A 237 2.92 -6.98 1.79
N GLN A 238 3.88 -7.83 2.18
CA GLN A 238 4.74 -8.54 1.23
C GLN A 238 3.98 -9.59 0.40
N GLN A 239 2.99 -10.26 0.99
CA GLN A 239 2.11 -11.17 0.26
C GLN A 239 1.24 -10.41 -0.75
N PHE A 240 0.69 -9.27 -0.35
CA PHE A 240 -0.10 -8.38 -1.19
C PHE A 240 0.70 -7.86 -2.39
N LEU A 241 1.97 -7.47 -2.20
CA LEU A 241 2.84 -7.07 -3.31
C LEU A 241 2.94 -8.17 -4.39
N ARG A 242 3.14 -9.42 -3.97
CA ARG A 242 3.20 -10.55 -4.90
C ARG A 242 1.86 -10.81 -5.59
N TYR A 243 0.76 -10.71 -4.84
CA TYR A 243 -0.58 -10.84 -5.38
C TYR A 243 -0.86 -9.79 -6.46
N ALA A 244 -0.62 -8.50 -6.16
CA ALA A 244 -0.84 -7.41 -7.11
C ALA A 244 0.05 -7.51 -8.36
N GLN A 245 1.30 -7.97 -8.21
CA GLN A 245 2.22 -8.19 -9.34
C GLN A 245 1.85 -9.40 -10.21
N ALA A 246 1.18 -10.40 -9.64
CA ALA A 246 0.73 -11.59 -10.36
C ALA A 246 -0.63 -11.39 -11.05
N SER A 247 -1.41 -10.40 -10.60
CA SER A 247 -2.71 -10.07 -11.17
C SER A 247 -2.58 -9.31 -12.49
N ASP A 248 -3.21 -9.81 -13.55
CA ASP A 248 -3.24 -9.14 -14.86
C ASP A 248 -4.02 -7.82 -14.82
N VAL A 249 -4.99 -7.69 -13.91
CA VAL A 249 -5.78 -6.46 -13.75
C VAL A 249 -5.00 -5.43 -12.94
N LEU A 250 -4.54 -5.78 -11.74
CA LEU A 250 -3.97 -4.81 -10.80
C LEU A 250 -2.61 -4.28 -11.27
N LYS A 251 -1.80 -5.12 -11.91
CA LYS A 251 -0.46 -4.74 -12.41
C LYS A 251 -0.50 -3.58 -13.42
N HIS A 252 -1.57 -3.47 -14.21
CA HIS A 252 -1.69 -2.45 -15.26
C HIS A 252 -2.45 -1.20 -14.80
N ARG A 253 -3.19 -1.27 -13.69
CA ARG A 253 -3.98 -0.14 -13.18
C ARG A 253 -3.17 0.74 -12.22
N LYS A 254 -2.74 1.89 -12.72
CA LYS A 254 -2.03 2.91 -11.94
C LYS A 254 -2.94 3.93 -11.25
N ASN A 255 -4.23 3.94 -11.56
CA ASN A 255 -5.20 4.84 -10.92
C ASN A 255 -5.76 4.29 -9.60
N ILE A 256 -5.04 3.39 -8.93
CA ILE A 256 -5.42 2.80 -7.65
C ILE A 256 -4.37 3.18 -6.60
N GLY A 257 -4.78 3.94 -5.58
CA GLY A 257 -3.97 4.28 -4.43
C GLY A 257 -4.04 3.17 -3.39
N TYR A 258 -2.92 2.49 -3.15
CA TYR A 258 -2.80 1.45 -2.13
C TYR A 258 -2.11 2.01 -0.89
N HIS A 259 -2.81 2.11 0.24
CA HIS A 259 -2.30 2.70 1.47
C HIS A 259 -2.25 1.62 2.55
N ILE A 260 -1.07 1.12 2.89
CA ILE A 260 -0.94 0.12 3.96
C ILE A 260 -1.03 0.83 5.31
N VAL A 261 -1.92 0.33 6.15
CA VAL A 261 -2.03 0.68 7.56
C VAL A 261 -1.61 -0.57 8.32
N TYR A 262 -0.47 -0.49 9.00
CA TYR A 262 0.07 -1.67 9.65
C TYR A 262 -0.74 -2.04 10.89
N LYS A 263 -1.02 -3.33 11.04
CA LYS A 263 -1.75 -3.90 12.18
C LYS A 263 -1.09 -3.51 13.49
N GLU A 264 -1.88 -2.96 14.39
CA GLU A 264 -1.48 -2.58 15.75
C GLU A 264 -2.75 -2.50 16.61
N GLY A 265 -2.68 -2.90 17.88
CA GLY A 265 -3.85 -2.93 18.74
C GLY A 265 -4.73 -4.18 18.55
N GLN A 266 -5.88 -4.20 19.22
CA GLN A 266 -6.81 -5.33 19.25
C GLN A 266 -7.99 -5.13 18.30
N PHE A 267 -8.36 -3.88 18.04
CA PHE A 267 -9.52 -3.57 17.23
C PHE A 267 -9.18 -3.37 15.75
N TYR A 268 -10.21 -3.53 14.91
CA TYR A 268 -10.16 -3.11 13.53
C TYR A 268 -10.49 -1.60 13.45
N PRO A 269 -9.54 -0.72 13.10
CA PRO A 269 -9.74 0.73 13.20
C PRO A 269 -10.45 1.28 11.95
N VAL A 270 -11.67 0.79 11.69
CA VAL A 270 -12.40 1.01 10.42
C VAL A 270 -12.48 2.48 9.99
N ASN A 271 -12.75 3.39 10.92
CA ASN A 271 -12.90 4.81 10.62
C ASN A 271 -11.56 5.49 10.32
N LEU A 272 -10.48 5.09 11.01
CA LEU A 272 -9.13 5.51 10.65
C LEU A 272 -8.79 5.08 9.22
N LEU A 273 -9.08 3.83 8.85
CA LEU A 273 -8.82 3.31 7.51
C LEU A 273 -9.60 4.10 6.44
N ARG A 274 -10.91 4.35 6.67
CA ARG A 274 -11.74 5.18 5.78
C ARG A 274 -11.18 6.58 5.62
N ASN A 275 -10.76 7.22 6.72
CA ASN A 275 -10.17 8.56 6.68
C ASN A 275 -8.84 8.60 5.94
N ILE A 276 -7.99 7.59 6.11
CA ILE A 276 -6.73 7.48 5.35
C ILE A 276 -7.04 7.41 3.86
N ALA A 277 -7.94 6.51 3.43
CA ALA A 277 -8.32 6.40 2.03
C ALA A 277 -8.97 7.70 1.50
N LEU A 278 -9.87 8.32 2.28
CA LEU A 278 -10.55 9.58 1.92
C LEU A 278 -9.56 10.74 1.71
N ARG A 279 -8.59 10.91 2.62
CA ARG A 279 -7.57 11.97 2.54
C ARG A 279 -6.68 11.84 1.30
N GLN A 280 -6.46 10.62 0.82
CA GLN A 280 -5.61 10.35 -0.35
C GLN A 280 -6.37 10.36 -1.69
N ALA A 281 -7.70 10.51 -1.66
CA ALA A 281 -8.46 10.76 -2.87
C ALA A 281 -8.12 12.14 -3.44
N ASN A 282 -7.88 12.23 -4.75
CA ASN A 282 -7.49 13.48 -5.43
C ASN A 282 -8.57 14.03 -6.37
N THR A 283 -9.76 13.43 -6.39
CA THR A 283 -10.90 13.89 -7.18
C THR A 283 -11.83 14.81 -6.38
N PRO A 284 -12.66 15.65 -7.05
CA PRO A 284 -13.60 16.53 -6.35
C PRO A 284 -14.71 15.78 -5.60
N TYR A 285 -15.09 14.59 -6.08
CA TYR A 285 -16.09 13.74 -5.46
C TYR A 285 -15.50 12.39 -5.04
N VAL A 286 -16.13 11.76 -4.06
CA VAL A 286 -15.78 10.45 -3.55
C VAL A 286 -17.02 9.57 -3.45
N PHE A 287 -16.87 8.29 -3.79
CA PHE A 287 -17.89 7.28 -3.55
C PHE A 287 -17.47 6.45 -2.33
N LEU A 288 -18.15 6.67 -1.20
CA LEU A 288 -17.87 6.03 0.07
C LEU A 288 -18.58 4.67 0.12
N THR A 289 -17.82 3.59 -0.07
CA THR A 289 -18.34 2.21 -0.13
C THR A 289 -17.49 1.24 0.66
N ASP A 290 -18.06 0.07 0.96
CA ASP A 290 -17.31 -1.05 1.50
C ASP A 290 -16.79 -1.95 0.37
N VAL A 291 -15.71 -2.68 0.63
CA VAL A 291 -15.04 -3.58 -0.36
C VAL A 291 -15.92 -4.77 -0.78
N ASP A 292 -16.95 -5.08 0.00
CA ASP A 292 -17.85 -6.21 -0.28
C ASP A 292 -18.89 -5.89 -1.37
N PHE A 293 -18.89 -4.67 -1.92
CA PHE A 293 -19.81 -4.25 -2.97
C PHE A 293 -19.16 -4.23 -4.35
N LEU A 294 -19.88 -4.76 -5.33
CA LEU A 294 -19.57 -4.60 -6.74
C LEU A 294 -20.47 -3.51 -7.34
N PRO A 295 -19.90 -2.42 -7.86
CA PRO A 295 -20.65 -1.42 -8.62
C PRO A 295 -21.38 -2.04 -9.82
N MET A 296 -22.51 -1.47 -10.22
CA MET A 296 -23.08 -1.81 -11.52
C MET A 296 -22.12 -1.38 -12.63
N TYR A 297 -22.15 -2.09 -13.77
CA TYR A 297 -21.40 -1.65 -14.95
C TYR A 297 -21.79 -0.22 -15.32
N ASP A 298 -20.79 0.55 -15.74
CA ASP A 298 -20.91 1.96 -16.11
C ASP A 298 -21.38 2.90 -14.98
N LEU A 299 -21.37 2.46 -13.71
CA LEU A 299 -21.79 3.30 -12.58
C LEU A 299 -20.94 4.58 -12.48
N TYR A 300 -19.64 4.48 -12.75
CA TYR A 300 -18.73 5.63 -12.73
C TYR A 300 -19.21 6.75 -13.66
N ASP A 301 -19.45 6.44 -14.93
CA ASP A 301 -19.92 7.42 -15.92
C ASP A 301 -21.34 7.89 -15.65
N TYR A 302 -22.21 7.00 -15.15
CA TYR A 302 -23.55 7.36 -14.73
C TYR A 302 -23.54 8.41 -13.62
N LEU A 303 -22.68 8.24 -12.61
CA LEU A 303 -22.54 9.16 -11.50
C LEU A 303 -21.90 10.49 -11.94
N ARG A 304 -20.88 10.49 -12.81
CA ARG A 304 -20.31 11.72 -13.39
C ARG A 304 -21.38 12.55 -14.09
N LYS A 305 -22.23 11.92 -14.91
CA LYS A 305 -23.36 12.58 -15.57
C LYS A 305 -24.38 13.11 -14.55
N SER A 306 -24.66 12.33 -13.50
CA SER A 306 -25.60 12.71 -12.44
C SER A 306 -25.11 13.93 -11.65
N ILE A 307 -23.81 14.05 -11.39
CA ILE A 307 -23.20 15.22 -10.72
C ILE A 307 -23.50 16.51 -11.50
N VAL A 308 -23.35 16.48 -12.83
CA VAL A 308 -23.67 17.62 -13.70
C VAL A 308 -25.17 17.89 -13.73
N GLN A 309 -25.98 16.86 -14.00
CA GLN A 309 -27.43 17.00 -14.17
C GLN A 309 -28.13 17.51 -12.91
N LEU A 310 -27.63 17.14 -11.72
CA LEU A 310 -28.19 17.52 -10.44
C LEU A 310 -27.49 18.74 -9.82
N ASP A 311 -26.54 19.35 -10.52
CA ASP A 311 -25.81 20.55 -10.10
C ASP A 311 -25.16 20.41 -8.72
N LEU A 312 -24.41 19.32 -8.52
CA LEU A 312 -23.72 19.03 -7.25
C LEU A 312 -22.54 19.99 -6.99
N ALA A 313 -22.05 20.68 -8.02
CA ALA A 313 -20.97 21.64 -7.89
C ALA A 313 -21.40 22.89 -7.09
N HIS A 314 -22.66 23.30 -7.24
CA HIS A 314 -23.20 24.51 -6.61
C HIS A 314 -24.21 24.22 -5.49
N THR A 315 -24.57 22.96 -5.27
CA THR A 315 -25.51 22.56 -4.22
C THR A 315 -24.93 21.49 -3.30
N LYS A 316 -25.15 21.62 -1.99
CA LYS A 316 -24.81 20.57 -1.02
C LYS A 316 -25.78 19.41 -1.17
N LYS A 317 -25.36 18.37 -1.89
CA LYS A 317 -26.15 17.13 -2.07
C LYS A 317 -25.25 15.92 -1.93
N ALA A 318 -25.83 14.85 -1.37
CA ALA A 318 -25.27 13.51 -1.40
C ALA A 318 -26.11 12.64 -2.33
N LEU A 319 -25.47 11.86 -3.21
CA LEU A 319 -26.17 10.86 -4.01
C LEU A 319 -26.17 9.54 -3.25
N VAL A 320 -27.36 9.04 -2.91
CA VAL A 320 -27.51 7.70 -2.33
C VAL A 320 -27.50 6.66 -3.46
N VAL A 321 -26.60 5.68 -3.36
CA VAL A 321 -26.52 4.54 -4.27
C VAL A 321 -27.17 3.32 -3.60
N PRO A 322 -28.30 2.81 -4.12
CA PRO A 322 -29.00 1.66 -3.54
C PRO A 322 -28.18 0.38 -3.63
N ALA A 323 -28.30 -0.45 -2.58
CA ALA A 323 -27.54 -1.67 -2.44
C ALA A 323 -28.45 -2.90 -2.38
N PHE A 324 -27.93 -4.02 -2.89
CA PHE A 324 -28.64 -5.29 -2.97
C PHE A 324 -27.71 -6.43 -2.54
N GLU A 325 -28.28 -7.51 -2.03
CA GLU A 325 -27.55 -8.69 -1.57
C GLU A 325 -28.13 -9.98 -2.15
N THR A 326 -27.29 -11.01 -2.22
CA THR A 326 -27.73 -12.37 -2.47
C THR A 326 -27.15 -13.29 -1.40
N LEU A 327 -27.92 -14.32 -1.04
CA LEU A 327 -27.44 -15.42 -0.19
C LEU A 327 -26.80 -16.55 -1.03
N ARG A 328 -26.80 -16.42 -2.36
CA ARG A 328 -26.26 -17.43 -3.27
C ARG A 328 -24.75 -17.26 -3.42
N TYR A 329 -24.01 -18.36 -3.32
CA TYR A 329 -22.56 -18.37 -3.54
C TYR A 329 -22.16 -18.05 -4.99
N ARG A 330 -23.02 -18.40 -5.96
CA ARG A 330 -22.84 -18.07 -7.38
C ARG A 330 -23.92 -17.09 -7.81
N LEU A 331 -23.49 -15.94 -8.32
CA LEU A 331 -24.36 -14.89 -8.83
C LEU A 331 -24.04 -14.66 -10.31
N SER A 332 -25.07 -14.67 -11.16
CA SER A 332 -24.98 -13.98 -12.45
C SER A 332 -25.20 -12.50 -12.16
N PHE A 333 -24.14 -11.69 -12.30
CA PHE A 333 -24.21 -10.28 -11.93
C PHE A 333 -25.17 -9.53 -12.88
N PRO A 334 -26.17 -8.77 -12.37
CA PRO A 334 -27.14 -8.10 -13.22
C PRO A 334 -26.46 -7.00 -14.04
N LYS A 335 -26.69 -7.00 -15.35
CA LYS A 335 -26.09 -6.03 -16.28
C LYS A 335 -26.93 -4.76 -16.44
N SER A 336 -28.16 -4.76 -15.95
CA SER A 336 -29.09 -3.63 -16.05
C SER A 336 -30.06 -3.58 -14.88
N LYS A 337 -30.68 -2.42 -14.67
CA LYS A 337 -31.77 -2.26 -13.70
C LYS A 337 -32.92 -3.23 -13.97
N ALA A 338 -33.28 -3.46 -15.24
CA ALA A 338 -34.37 -4.37 -15.60
C ALA A 338 -34.07 -5.83 -15.18
N GLU A 339 -32.84 -6.29 -15.40
CA GLU A 339 -32.41 -7.62 -14.96
C GLU A 339 -32.37 -7.73 -13.43
N LEU A 340 -31.86 -6.70 -12.74
CA LEU A 340 -31.87 -6.64 -11.28
C LEU A 340 -33.29 -6.71 -10.70
N LEU A 341 -34.25 -5.99 -11.29
CA LEU A 341 -35.66 -6.05 -10.88
C LEU A 341 -36.26 -7.45 -11.07
N SER A 342 -35.97 -8.08 -12.21
CA SER A 342 -36.37 -9.46 -12.49
C SER A 342 -35.81 -10.44 -11.44
N MET A 343 -34.55 -10.26 -11.05
CA MET A 343 -33.89 -11.06 -10.02
C MET A 343 -34.45 -10.83 -8.61
N LEU A 344 -34.88 -9.61 -8.28
CA LEU A 344 -35.63 -9.30 -7.05
C LEU A 344 -36.99 -10.01 -7.05
N ASP A 345 -37.72 -9.97 -8.17
CA ASP A 345 -39.05 -10.58 -8.29
C ASP A 345 -39.01 -12.10 -8.20
N MET A 346 -37.91 -12.70 -8.68
CA MET A 346 -37.63 -14.12 -8.52
C MET A 346 -37.09 -14.51 -7.13
N GLY A 347 -36.86 -13.56 -6.22
CA GLY A 347 -36.30 -13.83 -4.88
C GLY A 347 -34.85 -14.34 -4.90
N THR A 348 -34.09 -13.97 -5.93
CA THR A 348 -32.66 -14.34 -6.07
C THR A 348 -31.73 -13.25 -5.53
N LEU A 349 -32.21 -12.00 -5.57
CA LEU A 349 -31.63 -10.85 -4.90
C LEU A 349 -32.61 -10.33 -3.86
N TYR A 350 -32.07 -9.60 -2.89
CA TYR A 350 -32.81 -8.91 -1.86
C TYR A 350 -32.29 -7.48 -1.72
N THR A 351 -33.10 -6.58 -1.16
CA THR A 351 -32.58 -5.27 -0.73
C THR A 351 -31.58 -5.48 0.40
N PHE A 352 -30.50 -4.70 0.41
CA PHE A 352 -29.40 -4.94 1.33
C PHE A 352 -29.85 -4.91 2.80
N ARG A 353 -29.41 -5.92 3.58
CA ARG A 353 -29.72 -6.13 5.00
C ARG A 353 -31.20 -6.13 5.36
N TYR A 354 -32.11 -6.43 4.43
CA TYR A 354 -33.56 -6.32 4.68
C TYR A 354 -34.05 -7.12 5.90
N HIS A 355 -33.38 -8.25 6.21
CA HIS A 355 -33.74 -9.19 7.27
C HIS A 355 -33.01 -8.95 8.60
N VAL A 356 -31.96 -8.12 8.63
CA VAL A 356 -31.11 -7.89 9.82
C VAL A 356 -31.18 -6.43 10.27
N TRP A 357 -31.17 -5.48 9.33
CA TRP A 357 -31.03 -4.06 9.60
C TRP A 357 -31.89 -3.23 8.64
N THR A 358 -33.21 -3.48 8.68
CA THR A 358 -34.16 -2.83 7.76
C THR A 358 -34.13 -1.31 7.89
N LYS A 359 -34.04 -0.77 9.11
CA LYS A 359 -34.00 0.68 9.37
C LYS A 359 -32.83 1.37 8.69
N GLY A 360 -31.66 0.73 8.66
CA GLY A 360 -30.46 1.33 8.07
C GLY A 360 -30.52 1.59 6.57
N HIS A 361 -31.48 1.00 5.86
CA HIS A 361 -31.64 1.22 4.43
C HIS A 361 -33.07 1.58 4.00
N ALA A 362 -34.03 1.57 4.92
CA ALA A 362 -35.44 1.89 4.64
C ALA A 362 -35.62 3.28 3.99
N PRO A 363 -34.92 4.36 4.41
CA PRO A 363 -35.07 5.68 3.79
C PRO A 363 -34.74 5.73 2.30
N THR A 364 -33.91 4.81 1.78
CA THR A 364 -33.68 4.63 0.33
C THR A 364 -35.00 4.49 -0.46
N ASN A 365 -36.07 3.99 0.19
CA ASN A 365 -37.38 3.75 -0.39
C ASN A 365 -37.29 2.90 -1.68
N TYR A 366 -36.93 1.62 -1.50
CA TYR A 366 -36.77 0.69 -2.61
C TYR A 366 -38.05 0.53 -3.44
N ALA A 367 -39.25 0.67 -2.86
CA ALA A 367 -40.50 0.63 -3.60
C ALA A 367 -40.58 1.75 -4.65
N LYS A 368 -40.23 2.98 -4.26
CA LYS A 368 -40.10 4.12 -5.19
C LYS A 368 -38.93 3.94 -6.15
N TRP A 369 -37.79 3.44 -5.67
CA TRP A 369 -36.62 3.18 -6.53
C TRP A 369 -36.94 2.28 -7.72
N ARG A 370 -37.74 1.23 -7.51
CA ARG A 370 -38.04 0.24 -8.56
C ARG A 370 -38.65 0.87 -9.81
N THR A 371 -39.54 1.86 -9.65
CA THR A 371 -40.24 2.52 -10.76
C THR A 371 -39.60 3.85 -11.19
N ALA A 372 -38.66 4.38 -10.40
CA ALA A 372 -38.00 5.65 -10.70
C ALA A 372 -37.15 5.58 -11.98
N THR A 373 -37.36 6.52 -12.89
CA THR A 373 -36.53 6.74 -14.09
C THR A 373 -35.57 7.92 -13.94
N THR A 374 -35.81 8.77 -12.93
CA THR A 374 -34.99 9.91 -12.55
C THR A 374 -34.63 9.85 -11.07
N ALA A 375 -33.60 10.61 -10.66
CA ALA A 375 -33.25 10.74 -9.26
C ALA A 375 -34.40 11.35 -8.45
N TYR A 376 -34.53 10.94 -7.18
CA TYR A 376 -35.54 11.45 -6.27
C TYR A 376 -34.91 11.77 -4.92
N LYS A 377 -35.53 12.71 -4.20
CA LYS A 377 -35.10 13.06 -2.84
C LYS A 377 -35.40 11.90 -1.88
N VAL A 378 -34.39 11.52 -1.11
CA VAL A 378 -34.47 10.66 0.06
C VAL A 378 -34.52 11.57 1.28
N GLU A 379 -35.49 11.35 2.17
CA GLU A 379 -35.52 12.02 3.47
C GLU A 379 -34.64 11.21 4.43
N TRP A 380 -33.71 11.86 5.12
CA TRP A 380 -32.88 11.20 6.12
C TRP A 380 -33.73 10.78 7.33
N GLU A 381 -33.38 9.64 7.93
CA GLU A 381 -33.97 9.17 9.19
C GLU A 381 -32.86 8.63 10.10
N ALA A 382 -33.12 8.58 11.41
CA ALA A 382 -32.21 7.97 12.37
C ALA A 382 -31.87 6.51 11.95
N ASP A 383 -30.64 6.10 12.25
CA ASP A 383 -30.07 4.79 11.89
C ASP A 383 -29.70 4.62 10.41
N PHE A 384 -29.99 5.60 9.55
CA PHE A 384 -29.73 5.48 8.11
C PHE A 384 -28.24 5.32 7.77
N GLU A 385 -27.93 4.29 7.00
CA GLU A 385 -26.56 3.85 6.69
C GLU A 385 -26.36 3.65 5.16
N PRO A 386 -26.62 4.65 4.30
CA PRO A 386 -26.49 4.54 2.84
C PRO A 386 -25.04 4.47 2.35
N TYR A 387 -24.85 4.02 1.11
CA TYR A 387 -23.62 4.24 0.36
C TYR A 387 -23.78 5.50 -0.47
N VAL A 388 -22.83 6.43 -0.37
CA VAL A 388 -23.03 7.80 -0.86
C VAL A 388 -21.90 8.29 -1.73
N VAL A 389 -22.26 9.06 -2.76
CA VAL A 389 -21.34 9.92 -3.49
C VAL A 389 -21.50 11.33 -2.98
N VAL A 390 -20.40 11.92 -2.52
CA VAL A 390 -20.36 13.23 -1.89
C VAL A 390 -19.14 14.01 -2.38
N ARG A 391 -19.10 15.32 -2.13
CA ARG A 391 -17.87 16.09 -2.31
C ARG A 391 -16.78 15.56 -1.35
N ARG A 392 -15.53 15.60 -1.80
CA ARG A 392 -14.37 15.07 -1.05
C ARG A 392 -14.13 15.80 0.28
N ASP A 393 -14.48 17.07 0.37
CA ASP A 393 -14.40 17.87 1.60
C ASP A 393 -15.55 17.58 2.59
N CYS A 394 -16.15 16.39 2.51
CA CYS A 394 -17.09 15.89 3.51
C CYS A 394 -16.39 15.67 4.87
N PRO A 395 -17.15 15.62 5.97
CA PRO A 395 -16.61 15.30 7.28
C PRO A 395 -15.92 13.94 7.29
N GLU A 396 -14.87 13.85 8.10
CA GLU A 396 -14.18 12.59 8.36
C GLU A 396 -15.00 11.70 9.30
N TYR A 397 -14.74 10.40 9.25
CA TYR A 397 -15.33 9.44 10.17
C TYR A 397 -14.74 9.62 11.57
N ASP A 398 -15.59 9.64 12.60
CA ASP A 398 -15.15 9.72 14.00
C ASP A 398 -14.34 8.48 14.41
N GLN A 399 -13.05 8.67 14.68
CA GLN A 399 -12.11 7.58 14.96
C GLN A 399 -12.31 6.94 16.34
N ARG A 400 -13.16 7.51 17.20
CA ARG A 400 -13.56 6.86 18.47
C ARG A 400 -14.38 5.59 18.23
N PHE A 401 -15.05 5.49 17.09
CA PHE A 401 -15.75 4.28 16.67
C PHE A 401 -14.76 3.31 16.01
N VAL A 402 -14.33 2.32 16.79
CA VAL A 402 -13.53 1.18 16.33
C VAL A 402 -14.38 -0.09 16.27
N GLY A 403 -14.01 -1.04 15.43
CA GLY A 403 -14.75 -2.29 15.28
C GLY A 403 -16.10 -2.14 14.57
N PHE A 404 -17.08 -2.95 14.98
CA PHE A 404 -18.36 -3.11 14.28
C PHE A 404 -19.48 -2.26 14.87
N GLY A 405 -20.30 -1.66 13.98
CA GLY A 405 -21.54 -0.97 14.32
C GLY A 405 -21.36 0.52 14.59
N TRP A 406 -22.42 1.29 14.33
CA TRP A 406 -22.59 2.74 14.57
C TRP A 406 -21.57 3.68 13.92
N ASN A 407 -20.48 3.18 13.36
CA ASN A 407 -19.38 3.94 12.77
C ASN A 407 -19.77 4.74 11.51
N LYS A 408 -20.60 4.16 10.63
CA LYS A 408 -21.07 4.81 9.40
C LYS A 408 -22.37 5.58 9.64
N VAL A 409 -23.24 5.08 10.52
CA VAL A 409 -24.44 5.81 10.96
C VAL A 409 -24.07 7.17 11.55
N SER A 410 -23.05 7.23 12.42
CA SER A 410 -22.58 8.50 13.00
C SER A 410 -22.05 9.46 11.93
N HIS A 411 -21.32 8.95 10.94
CA HIS A 411 -20.81 9.74 9.82
C HIS A 411 -21.92 10.32 8.95
N ILE A 412 -22.93 9.51 8.62
CA ILE A 412 -24.08 9.96 7.82
C ILE A 412 -24.93 10.97 8.58
N MET A 413 -25.08 10.81 9.89
CA MET A 413 -25.74 11.81 10.75
C MET A 413 -25.00 13.15 10.73
N GLU A 414 -23.67 13.14 10.80
CA GLU A 414 -22.86 14.37 10.69
C GLU A 414 -22.97 14.99 9.30
N LEU A 415 -22.95 14.17 8.24
CA LEU A 415 -23.11 14.62 6.86
C LEU A 415 -24.46 15.31 6.63
N ASP A 416 -25.56 14.79 7.19
CA ASP A 416 -26.90 15.40 7.09
C ASP A 416 -26.99 16.74 7.85
N ALA A 417 -26.27 16.88 8.95
CA ALA A 417 -26.27 18.09 9.78
C ALA A 417 -25.52 19.29 9.17
N GLN A 418 -24.74 19.09 8.09
CA GLN A 418 -23.90 20.12 7.45
C GLN A 418 -24.52 20.76 6.20
#